data_AF-A9BAY4-F1
#
_entry.id   AF-A9BAY4-F1
#
_cell.length_a   1.000
_cell.length_b   1.000
_cell.length_c   1.000
_cell.angle_alpha   90.00
_cell.angle_beta   90.00
_cell.angle_gamma   90.00
#
_symmetry.space_group_name_H-M   'P 1'
#
loop_
_entity.id
_entity.type
_entity.pdbx_description
1 polymer ?
#
loop_
_entity_poly.entity_id
_entity_poly.type
_entity_poly.pdbx_seq_one_letter_code
_entity_poly.pdbx_strand_id
1 'polypeptide(L)'
;MSNKTALLMLIPASIISYQLIARAQSTLLESVKRNPLEAKALCRRFRDYNSKEIEATSKEVITEISRERKLSPADAEILSIYVIGMHCPDVR
;
A
#
# COMPACT_ATOMS: atom_id res chain seq x y z
N MET A 1 -41.28 41.61 -36.44
CA MET A 1 -42.44 40.69 -36.40
C MET A 1 -41.98 39.31 -36.00
N SER A 2 -42.67 38.72 -35.03
CA SER A 2 -42.70 37.31 -34.62
C SER A 2 -41.41 36.64 -34.13
N ASN A 3 -41.16 36.93 -32.85
CA ASN A 3 -40.89 35.98 -31.77
C ASN A 3 -41.50 34.58 -32.00
N LYS A 4 -40.73 33.50 -31.78
CA LYS A 4 -41.23 32.19 -31.32
C LYS A 4 -40.11 31.27 -30.84
N THR A 5 -40.23 30.95 -29.55
CA THR A 5 -39.90 29.67 -28.90
C THR A 5 -38.42 29.28 -28.78
N ALA A 6 -37.82 29.76 -27.70
CA ALA A 6 -36.79 29.05 -26.96
C ALA A 6 -37.33 27.66 -26.58
N LEU A 7 -36.84 26.61 -27.26
CA LEU A 7 -37.03 25.24 -26.83
C LEU A 7 -35.96 24.94 -25.79
N LEU A 8 -36.31 25.21 -24.53
CA LEU A 8 -35.53 24.82 -23.37
C LEU A 8 -35.56 23.28 -23.29
N MET A 9 -34.51 22.62 -23.78
CA MET A 9 -34.30 21.19 -23.55
C MET A 9 -34.00 20.99 -22.06
N LEU A 10 -35.01 20.57 -21.30
CA LEU A 10 -34.85 20.04 -19.95
C LEU A 10 -34.13 18.69 -20.05
N ILE A 11 -32.79 18.71 -19.98
CA ILE A 11 -32.01 17.52 -19.72
C ILE A 11 -32.26 17.16 -18.24
N PRO A 12 -32.86 16.01 -17.90
CA PRO A 12 -32.85 15.56 -16.52
C PRO A 12 -31.39 15.31 -16.16
N ALA A 13 -30.85 16.19 -15.30
CA ALA A 13 -29.56 15.99 -14.68
C ALA A 13 -29.68 14.77 -13.74
N SER A 14 -29.56 13.57 -14.30
CA SER A 14 -29.28 12.37 -13.52
C SER A 14 -27.90 12.57 -12.91
N ILE A 15 -27.88 13.06 -11.68
CA ILE A 15 -26.68 13.15 -10.85
C ILE A 15 -26.26 11.70 -10.57
N ILE A 16 -25.44 11.13 -11.45
CA ILE A 16 -24.70 9.92 -11.14
C ILE A 16 -23.68 10.34 -10.08
N SER A 17 -24.07 10.23 -8.82
CA SER A 17 -23.13 10.23 -7.71
C SER A 17 -22.21 9.03 -7.93
N TYR A 18 -21.09 9.25 -8.62
CA TYR A 18 -19.96 8.34 -8.58
C TYR A 18 -19.54 8.32 -7.12
N GLN A 19 -20.11 7.36 -6.37
CA GLN A 19 -19.67 7.04 -5.03
C GLN A 19 -18.16 6.88 -5.14
N LEU A 20 -17.42 7.78 -4.51
CA LEU A 20 -16.00 7.60 -4.28
C LEU A 20 -15.91 6.28 -3.52
N ILE A 21 -15.58 5.21 -4.24
CA ILE A 21 -15.03 4.02 -3.62
C ILE A 21 -13.64 4.46 -3.17
N ALA A 22 -13.60 5.19 -2.04
CA ALA A 22 -12.40 5.36 -1.25
C ALA A 22 -12.06 3.96 -0.78
N ARG A 23 -11.26 3.27 -1.61
CA ARG A 23 -10.69 1.97 -1.29
C ARG A 23 -10.03 2.19 0.06
N ALA A 24 -10.50 1.51 1.11
CA ALA A 24 -9.82 1.42 2.39
C ALA A 24 -8.50 0.68 2.16
N GLN A 25 -7.55 1.36 1.51
CA GLN A 25 -6.23 0.86 1.28
C GLN A 25 -5.54 0.97 2.63
N SER A 26 -5.23 -0.17 3.24
CA SER A 26 -4.53 -0.21 4.51
C SER A 26 -3.31 0.71 4.43
N THR A 27 -3.24 1.67 5.36
CA THR A 27 -2.13 2.63 5.42
C THR A 27 -0.79 1.96 5.70
N LEU A 28 -0.82 0.69 6.13
CA LEU A 28 0.32 -0.16 6.41
C LEU A 28 1.38 -0.11 5.31
N LEU A 29 0.97 -0.22 4.05
CA LEU A 29 1.89 -0.37 2.92
C LEU A 29 2.15 0.94 2.18
N GLU A 30 1.42 2.02 2.52
CA GLU A 30 1.53 3.28 1.79
C GLU A 30 2.91 3.91 1.89
N SER A 31 3.60 3.74 3.03
CA SER A 31 4.96 4.28 3.21
C SER A 31 5.95 3.64 2.25
N VAL A 32 6.05 2.31 2.24
CA VAL A 32 6.99 1.59 1.35
C VAL A 32 6.62 1.71 -0.13
N LYS A 33 5.32 1.83 -0.46
CA LYS A 33 4.86 2.08 -1.83
C LYS A 33 5.31 3.44 -2.37
N ARG A 34 5.29 4.47 -1.51
CA ARG A 34 5.65 5.85 -1.89
C ARG A 34 7.12 6.16 -1.66
N ASN A 35 7.82 5.34 -0.88
CA ASN A 35 9.22 5.54 -0.51
C ASN A 35 10.09 4.32 -0.89
N PRO A 36 10.66 4.30 -2.10
CA PRO A 36 11.52 3.19 -2.53
C PRO A 36 12.82 3.08 -1.72
N LEU A 37 13.27 4.15 -1.03
CA LEU A 37 14.44 4.09 -0.16
C LEU A 37 14.17 3.26 1.10
N GLU A 38 12.94 3.36 1.62
CA GLU A 38 12.51 2.58 2.77
C GLU A 38 12.42 1.09 2.46
N ALA A 39 11.82 0.73 1.32
CA ALA A 39 11.81 -0.66 0.84
C ALA A 39 13.23 -1.22 0.66
N LYS A 40 14.14 -0.44 0.06
CA LYS A 40 15.56 -0.82 -0.09
C LYS A 40 16.26 -1.00 1.25
N ALA A 41 15.95 -0.18 2.26
CA ALA A 41 16.52 -0.30 3.59
C ALA A 41 16.05 -1.59 4.28
N LEU A 42 14.77 -1.95 4.16
CA LEU A 42 14.23 -3.22 4.64
C LEU A 42 14.89 -4.41 3.92
N CYS A 43 14.99 -4.37 2.59
CA CYS A 43 15.67 -5.42 1.83
C CYS A 43 17.13 -5.63 2.27
N ARG A 44 17.89 -4.56 2.54
CA ARG A 44 19.26 -4.70 3.07
C ARG A 44 19.31 -5.41 4.42
N ARG A 45 18.34 -5.13 5.30
CA ARG A 45 18.26 -5.78 6.61
C ARG A 45 17.89 -7.25 6.48
N PHE A 46 16.93 -7.58 5.63
CA PHE A 46 16.58 -8.97 5.38
C PHE A 46 17.75 -9.77 4.80
N ARG A 47 18.55 -9.17 3.91
CA ARG A 47 19.79 -9.79 3.44
C ARG A 47 20.84 -10.00 4.54
N ASP A 48 20.95 -9.07 5.49
CA ASP A 48 21.84 -9.24 6.65
C ASP A 48 21.40 -10.43 7.51
N TYR A 49 20.09 -10.62 7.71
CA TYR A 49 19.55 -11.82 8.36
C TYR A 49 19.81 -13.09 7.57
N ASN A 50 19.54 -13.09 6.26
CA ASN A 50 19.81 -14.27 5.43
C ASN A 50 21.31 -14.62 5.39
N SER A 51 22.21 -13.64 5.45
CA SER A 51 23.66 -13.88 5.53
C SER A 51 24.08 -14.64 6.81
N LYS A 52 23.20 -14.68 7.80
CA LYS A 52 23.33 -15.39 9.07
C LYS A 52 22.44 -16.64 9.13
N GLU A 53 21.91 -17.09 7.99
CA GLU A 53 20.98 -18.22 7.87
C GLU A 53 19.65 -18.01 8.65
N ILE A 54 19.25 -16.76 8.85
CA ILE A 54 17.98 -16.40 9.50
C ILE A 54 16.97 -16.00 8.41
N GLU A 55 15.79 -16.62 8.42
CA GLU A 55 14.69 -16.28 7.51
C GLU A 55 14.16 -14.87 7.82
N ALA A 56 13.93 -14.08 6.78
CA ALA A 56 13.43 -12.71 6.90
C ALA A 56 12.00 -12.64 7.46
N THR A 57 11.25 -13.75 7.38
CA THR A 57 9.91 -13.92 7.96
C THR A 57 9.91 -14.72 9.26
N SER A 58 11.08 -15.02 9.84
CA SER A 58 11.17 -15.70 11.13
C SER A 58 10.53 -14.86 12.24
N LYS A 59 10.02 -15.53 13.29
CA LYS A 59 9.37 -14.87 14.43
C LYS A 59 10.27 -13.81 15.08
N GLU A 60 11.57 -14.06 15.16
CA GLU A 60 12.56 -13.13 15.69
C GLU A 60 12.60 -11.84 14.87
N VAL A 61 12.79 -11.95 13.54
CA VAL A 61 12.88 -10.80 12.64
C VAL A 61 11.56 -10.03 12.61
N ILE A 62 10.41 -10.71 12.55
CA ILE A 62 9.09 -10.06 12.58
C ILE A 62 8.86 -9.31 13.89
N THR A 63 9.32 -9.86 15.02
CA THR A 63 9.22 -9.18 16.32
C THR A 63 10.07 -7.91 16.34
N GLU A 64 11.27 -7.95 15.76
CA GLU A 64 12.13 -6.77 15.64
C GLU A 64 11.49 -5.70 14.75
N ILE A 65 11.02 -6.07 13.56
CA ILE A 65 10.34 -5.16 12.63
C ILE A 65 9.10 -4.54 13.30
N SER A 66 8.28 -5.36 13.96
CA SER A 66 7.09 -4.91 14.70
C SER A 66 7.43 -3.84 15.72
N ARG A 67 8.45 -4.08 16.57
CA ARG A 67 8.88 -3.13 17.59
C ARG A 67 9.35 -1.81 16.99
N GLU A 68 10.21 -1.87 15.97
CA GLU A 68 10.82 -0.67 15.40
C GLU A 68 9.85 0.18 14.58
N ARG A 69 8.93 -0.48 13.89
CA ARG A 69 7.91 0.19 13.07
C ARG A 69 6.64 0.51 13.84
N LYS A 70 6.56 0.12 15.12
CA LYS A 70 5.37 0.27 15.98
C LYS A 70 4.14 -0.36 15.33
N LEU A 71 4.33 -1.56 14.76
CA LEU A 71 3.31 -2.34 14.10
C LEU A 71 2.88 -3.52 14.99
N SER A 72 1.70 -4.05 14.77
CA SER A 72 1.37 -5.39 15.29
C SER A 72 2.30 -6.43 14.64
N PRO A 73 2.53 -7.60 15.28
CA PRO A 73 3.31 -8.67 14.65
C PRO A 73 2.75 -9.10 13.29
N ALA A 74 1.42 -9.16 13.15
CA ALA A 74 0.75 -9.50 11.90
C ALA A 74 1.00 -8.44 10.81
N ASP A 75 0.91 -7.16 11.15
CA ASP A 75 1.19 -6.07 10.20
C ASP A 75 2.67 -6.03 9.79
N ALA A 76 3.58 -6.34 10.71
CA ALA A 76 5.01 -6.45 10.42
C ALA A 76 5.32 -7.62 9.46
N GLU A 77 4.65 -8.76 9.64
CA GLU A 77 4.73 -9.91 8.74
C GLU A 77 4.20 -9.56 7.34
N ILE A 78 3.02 -8.94 7.25
CA ILE A 78 2.44 -8.49 5.98
C ILE A 78 3.38 -7.50 5.26
N LEU A 79 3.93 -6.52 5.99
CA LEU A 79 4.90 -5.57 5.46
C LEU A 79 6.14 -6.29 4.91
N SER A 80 6.66 -7.26 5.66
CA SER A 80 7.88 -7.99 5.29
C SER A 80 7.68 -8.81 4.03
N ILE A 81 6.61 -9.61 3.97
CA ILE A 81 6.25 -10.40 2.78
C ILE A 81 6.05 -9.50 1.57
N TYR A 82 5.34 -8.37 1.74
CA TYR A 82 5.11 -7.42 0.66
C TYR A 82 6.43 -6.85 0.11
N VAL A 83 7.32 -6.39 0.99
CA VAL A 83 8.61 -5.81 0.56
C VAL A 83 9.49 -6.84 -0.11
N ILE A 84 9.56 -8.07 0.41
CA ILE A 84 10.33 -9.16 -0.18
C ILE A 84 9.83 -9.45 -1.60
N GLY A 85 8.53 -9.73 -1.74
CA GLY A 85 7.93 -10.10 -3.02
C GLY A 85 8.01 -8.99 -4.08
N MET A 86 7.99 -7.72 -3.67
CA MET A 86 7.97 -6.59 -4.60
C MET A 86 9.35 -5.98 -4.88
N HIS A 87 10.32 -6.10 -3.97
CA HIS A 87 11.55 -5.30 -4.03
C HIS A 87 12.86 -6.09 -3.85
N CYS A 88 12.83 -7.31 -3.32
CA CYS A 88 14.03 -8.12 -3.12
C CYS A 88 13.72 -9.62 -3.23
N PRO A 89 13.52 -10.15 -4.46
CA PRO A 89 13.18 -11.56 -4.67
C PRO A 89 14.32 -12.53 -4.33
N ASP A 90 15.51 -12.02 -4.04
CA ASP A 90 16.68 -12.78 -3.59
C ASP A 90 16.66 -13.08 -2.08
N VAL A 91 15.79 -12.42 -1.32
CA VAL A 91 15.63 -12.64 0.13
C VAL A 91 14.79 -13.90 0.40
N ARG A 92 15.21 -14.69 1.40
CA ARG A 92 14.56 -15.90 1.88
C ARG A 92 13.88 -15.70 3.23
#